data_AF-A0AA86SZ63-F1
#
_entry.id   AF-A0AA86SZ63-F1
#
_cell.length_a   1.000
_cell.length_b   1.000
_cell.length_c   1.000
_cell.angle_alpha   90.00
_cell.angle_beta   90.00
_cell.angle_gamma   90.00
#
_symmetry.space_group_name_H-M   'P 1'
#
loop_
_entity.id
_entity.type
_entity.pdbx_description
1 polymer ?
#
loop_
_entity_poly.entity_id
_entity_poly.type
_entity_poly.pdbx_seq_one_letter_code
_entity_poly.pdbx_strand_id
1 'polypeptide(L)'
;MEPRGTIWSIHCWETRHTMPHAYGVEGDGEGEFRKVLPWKTRRSMAEDAPSNTSLILAQRRTTRKDPLDNFNRYTGGWNISNRHYIASVVFTAVPFFVVAAVWFVIFGLSLSLICLCYCCCPREPYGYSRLAYALSLILLILFTVAAIVGCVLLYTAQGKFHGSTMNTLEYVVSQADFTAENLRNVSDYFDAAKKIGVDAVFLPADVQKEIDDIKTKINSSAAELSSKTEDNSETIKDVIDAMRLALVIVAAIMLFLAFVGFLLSIFGLQGLVYFLILIGWILVAGTFILCGIFLFLHNVVGDTCVAMNEWVQNPTALTALDEILPCVDNATAQETLTRTRDVTHQLVKLVDNIVSNVTNRNFPPAAGPLYYNQSGPLMPLLCNPFNPNLSNRSCAAGEVPLDNAAEVWKNYTCEVSSSGICKTPGRMTPIIYGQLEAAVNISYALYHYGPFLVDLQDCTFVRKTFTDISNQYCPGLQTNSQLIYIGLVLVSAAVMLSLIFWVIYARERRHRVYTKQFIDG
;
A
#
# COMPACT_ATOMS: atom_id res chain seq x y z
N MET A 1 -3.28 -81.02 23.20
CA MET A 1 -4.25 -80.15 23.88
C MET A 1 -4.21 -78.79 23.20
N GLU A 2 -5.22 -78.50 22.40
CA GLU A 2 -5.64 -77.14 22.00
C GLU A 2 -6.23 -76.43 23.27
N PRO A 3 -6.43 -75.08 23.38
CA PRO A 3 -6.84 -74.22 22.27
C PRO A 3 -6.50 -72.69 22.21
N ARG A 4 -6.75 -72.15 21.00
CA ARG A 4 -7.27 -70.79 20.59
C ARG A 4 -6.43 -69.53 20.90
N GLY A 5 -6.26 -68.53 20.01
CA GLY A 5 -6.80 -68.25 18.67
C GLY A 5 -6.30 -66.90 18.08
N THR A 6 -6.17 -66.88 16.74
CA THR A 6 -6.27 -65.84 15.66
C THR A 6 -6.60 -64.36 16.01
N ILE A 7 -6.15 -63.33 15.25
CA ILE A 7 -6.67 -62.87 13.92
C ILE A 7 -5.72 -61.83 13.18
N TRP A 8 -5.44 -62.08 11.88
CA TRP A 8 -5.31 -61.27 10.61
C TRP A 8 -4.95 -59.75 10.61
N SER A 9 -4.12 -59.13 9.74
CA SER A 9 -3.58 -59.24 8.34
C SER A 9 -4.29 -58.40 7.23
N ILE A 10 -3.57 -57.37 6.73
CA ILE A 10 -3.35 -56.82 5.36
C ILE A 10 -4.54 -56.45 4.42
N HIS A 11 -4.50 -55.23 3.85
CA HIS A 11 -4.75 -55.00 2.40
C HIS A 11 -4.21 -53.64 1.87
N CYS A 12 -3.27 -53.69 0.91
CA CYS A 12 -3.06 -52.68 -0.14
C CYS A 12 -3.92 -53.06 -1.35
N TRP A 13 -4.30 -52.10 -2.21
CA TRP A 13 -4.52 -52.31 -3.65
C TRP A 13 -4.45 -50.96 -4.40
N GLU A 14 -3.83 -51.00 -5.57
CA GLU A 14 -3.65 -49.94 -6.55
C GLU A 14 -4.34 -50.38 -7.85
N THR A 15 -5.05 -49.49 -8.56
CA THR A 15 -5.24 -49.56 -10.02
C THR A 15 -5.92 -48.30 -10.57
N ARG A 16 -5.83 -48.14 -11.89
CA ARG A 16 -5.72 -46.92 -12.70
C ARG A 16 -6.96 -46.75 -13.60
N HIS A 17 -7.15 -45.52 -14.10
CA HIS A 17 -7.75 -45.09 -15.39
C HIS A 17 -9.20 -44.57 -15.54
N THR A 18 -9.25 -43.46 -16.30
CA THR A 18 -10.22 -42.98 -17.34
C THR A 18 -11.36 -42.00 -16.99
N MET A 19 -11.30 -40.81 -17.62
CA MET A 19 -12.43 -39.93 -18.00
C MET A 19 -13.33 -40.61 -19.05
N PRO A 20 -14.58 -40.16 -19.21
CA PRO A 20 -14.94 -39.46 -20.45
C PRO A 20 -15.95 -38.28 -20.29
N HIS A 21 -16.06 -37.51 -21.38
CA HIS A 21 -16.82 -36.27 -21.61
C HIS A 21 -18.34 -36.46 -21.90
N ALA A 22 -19.13 -35.45 -21.48
CA ALA A 22 -20.17 -34.67 -22.20
C ALA A 22 -21.70 -35.04 -22.26
N TYR A 23 -22.49 -33.94 -22.16
CA TYR A 23 -23.94 -33.67 -22.42
C TYR A 23 -24.99 -34.29 -21.47
N GLY A 24 -26.06 -33.64 -20.94
CA GLY A 24 -26.71 -32.31 -21.02
C GLY A 24 -28.15 -32.51 -20.47
N VAL A 25 -28.74 -31.62 -19.63
CA VAL A 25 -29.93 -30.78 -19.94
C VAL A 25 -30.55 -30.23 -18.62
N GLU A 26 -30.88 -28.93 -18.67
CA GLU A 26 -31.85 -28.05 -17.96
C GLU A 26 -32.22 -28.17 -16.47
N GLY A 27 -32.10 -27.03 -15.80
CA GLY A 27 -32.81 -26.64 -14.58
C GLY A 27 -32.68 -25.13 -14.36
N ASP A 28 -33.75 -24.39 -14.68
CA ASP A 28 -33.94 -22.93 -14.59
C ASP A 28 -33.85 -22.40 -13.14
N GLY A 29 -33.36 -21.16 -12.97
CA GLY A 29 -33.19 -20.51 -11.67
C GLY A 29 -32.47 -19.17 -11.75
N GLU A 30 -33.26 -18.09 -11.63
CA GLU A 30 -32.88 -16.68 -11.61
C GLU A 30 -31.61 -16.35 -10.80
N GLY A 31 -30.75 -15.49 -11.39
CA GLY A 31 -29.55 -14.97 -10.72
C GLY A 31 -28.99 -13.73 -11.44
N GLU A 32 -29.34 -12.57 -10.90
CA GLU A 32 -28.66 -11.26 -10.96
C GLU A 32 -27.52 -11.05 -11.96
N PHE A 33 -27.79 -10.15 -12.90
CA PHE A 33 -26.89 -9.69 -13.95
C PHE A 33 -25.80 -8.74 -13.39
N ARG A 34 -24.70 -9.27 -12.85
CA ARG A 34 -23.49 -8.49 -12.57
C ARG A 34 -22.71 -8.23 -13.87
N LYS A 35 -23.13 -7.21 -14.63
CA LYS A 35 -22.32 -6.64 -15.72
C LYS A 35 -21.11 -5.90 -15.14
N VAL A 36 -19.99 -6.60 -15.00
CA VAL A 36 -18.67 -5.96 -14.97
C VAL A 36 -18.46 -5.35 -16.36
N LEU A 37 -18.43 -4.01 -16.43
CA LEU A 37 -18.24 -3.28 -17.68
C LEU A 37 -16.84 -3.55 -18.26
N PRO A 38 -16.72 -3.70 -19.59
CA PRO A 38 -15.47 -4.05 -20.25
C PRO A 38 -14.64 -2.80 -20.53
N TRP A 39 -13.79 -2.39 -19.58
CA TRP A 39 -12.65 -1.50 -19.89
C TRP A 39 -11.52 -2.21 -20.66
N LYS A 40 -11.68 -3.50 -20.93
CA LYS A 40 -10.70 -4.31 -21.67
C LYS A 40 -10.70 -4.10 -23.20
N THR A 41 -11.68 -3.38 -23.75
CA THR A 41 -11.89 -3.33 -25.22
C THR A 41 -11.37 -2.06 -25.90
N ARG A 42 -10.68 -1.15 -25.19
CA ARG A 42 -10.03 0.03 -25.81
C ARG A 42 -8.53 -0.11 -26.01
N ARG A 43 -8.00 -1.33 -26.06
CA ARG A 43 -6.57 -1.63 -26.28
C ARG A 43 -6.25 -2.24 -27.64
N SER A 44 -7.16 -2.24 -28.63
CA SER A 44 -6.91 -2.83 -29.97
C SER A 44 -6.80 -1.85 -31.13
N MET A 45 -6.50 -0.56 -30.91
CA MET A 45 -6.15 0.35 -32.01
C MET A 45 -4.86 1.11 -31.70
N ALA A 46 -3.77 0.34 -31.62
CA ALA A 46 -2.39 0.82 -31.72
C ALA A 46 -1.47 -0.37 -32.07
N GLU A 47 -1.83 -1.15 -33.11
CA GLU A 47 -0.84 -1.97 -33.82
C GLU A 47 -0.14 -1.05 -34.81
N ASP A 48 0.99 -0.50 -34.36
CA ASP A 48 2.20 -0.15 -35.14
C ASP A 48 2.96 1.01 -34.46
N ALA A 49 3.69 0.67 -33.39
CA ALA A 49 4.77 1.50 -32.83
C ALA A 49 5.85 0.60 -32.20
N PRO A 50 7.14 0.96 -32.31
CA PRO A 50 8.25 0.00 -32.30
C PRO A 50 8.52 -0.56 -30.89
N SER A 51 8.73 -1.87 -30.80
CA SER A 51 9.25 -2.64 -29.66
C SER A 51 9.40 -1.87 -28.33
N ASN A 52 8.31 -1.70 -27.58
CA ASN A 52 8.42 -1.30 -26.18
C ASN A 52 9.13 -2.42 -25.42
N THR A 53 10.39 -2.20 -25.04
CA THR A 53 11.15 -3.08 -24.17
C THR A 53 10.41 -3.22 -22.84
N SER A 54 9.86 -4.41 -22.57
CA SER A 54 9.33 -4.75 -21.25
C SER A 54 10.44 -4.60 -20.22
N LEU A 55 10.23 -3.77 -19.21
CA LEU A 55 11.19 -3.58 -18.13
C LEU A 55 10.79 -4.42 -16.93
N ILE A 56 11.72 -5.26 -16.49
CA ILE A 56 11.55 -6.11 -15.32
C ILE A 56 12.00 -5.31 -14.09
N LEU A 57 11.05 -4.90 -13.25
CA LEU A 57 11.31 -4.09 -12.05
C LEU A 57 12.11 -4.89 -11.01
N ALA A 58 13.09 -4.24 -10.37
CA ALA A 58 13.97 -4.78 -9.35
C ALA A 58 14.63 -6.12 -9.72
N GLN A 59 14.91 -6.36 -11.01
CA GLN A 59 15.39 -7.66 -11.52
C GLN A 59 16.61 -8.19 -10.76
N ARG A 60 17.62 -7.34 -10.54
CA ARG A 60 18.87 -7.73 -9.86
C ARG A 60 18.63 -8.21 -8.42
N ARG A 61 17.66 -7.61 -7.71
CA ARG A 61 17.38 -7.90 -6.30
C ARG A 61 16.42 -9.07 -6.12
N THR A 62 15.52 -9.27 -7.08
CA THR A 62 14.50 -10.32 -7.07
C THR A 62 15.00 -11.65 -7.65
N THR A 63 16.18 -11.69 -8.26
CA THR A 63 16.78 -12.93 -8.78
C THR A 63 17.17 -13.90 -7.66
N ARG A 64 16.22 -14.74 -7.24
CA ARG A 64 16.29 -15.64 -6.08
C ARG A 64 15.78 -17.03 -6.45
N LYS A 65 16.07 -18.05 -5.64
CA LYS A 65 15.54 -19.40 -5.86
C LYS A 65 14.03 -19.42 -5.60
N ASP A 66 13.29 -20.06 -6.50
CA ASP A 66 11.85 -20.23 -6.39
C ASP A 66 11.47 -21.69 -6.11
N PRO A 67 10.92 -22.01 -4.93
CA PRO A 67 10.52 -23.36 -4.59
C PRO A 67 9.32 -23.86 -5.42
N LEU A 68 8.52 -22.97 -6.04
CA LEU A 68 7.39 -23.35 -6.89
C LEU A 68 7.81 -23.70 -8.32
N ASP A 69 9.03 -23.35 -8.73
CA ASP A 69 9.59 -23.67 -10.04
C ASP A 69 10.87 -24.51 -9.90
N ASN A 70 10.76 -25.67 -9.24
CA ASN A 70 11.86 -26.63 -9.08
C ASN A 70 13.19 -26.03 -8.57
N PHE A 71 13.12 -24.97 -7.75
CA PHE A 71 14.28 -24.21 -7.23
C PHE A 71 15.10 -23.49 -8.30
N ASN A 72 14.55 -23.28 -9.50
CA ASN A 72 15.11 -22.40 -10.50
C ASN A 72 15.16 -20.96 -9.99
N ARG A 73 16.00 -20.13 -10.61
CA ARG A 73 16.06 -18.71 -10.26
C ARG A 73 14.85 -17.99 -10.86
N TYR A 74 14.05 -17.35 -10.01
CA TYR A 74 13.01 -16.44 -10.41
C TYR A 74 13.62 -15.22 -11.12
N THR A 75 13.17 -14.92 -12.33
CA THR A 75 13.67 -13.78 -13.13
C THR A 75 12.56 -12.79 -13.51
N GLY A 76 11.35 -12.96 -12.98
CA GLY A 76 10.17 -12.18 -13.36
C GLY A 76 10.08 -10.77 -12.76
N GLY A 77 11.02 -10.37 -11.90
CA GLY A 77 11.02 -9.05 -11.27
C GLY A 77 10.02 -8.89 -10.13
N TRP A 78 9.93 -7.69 -9.60
CA TRP A 78 8.94 -7.34 -8.59
C TRP A 78 7.52 -7.40 -9.19
N ASN A 79 6.67 -8.27 -8.64
CA ASN A 79 5.24 -8.33 -8.96
C ASN A 79 4.50 -9.00 -7.78
N ILE A 80 3.78 -8.21 -6.96
CA ILE A 80 3.12 -8.71 -5.75
C ILE A 80 1.97 -9.67 -6.04
N SER A 81 1.39 -9.60 -7.24
CA SER A 81 0.32 -10.52 -7.70
C SER A 81 0.87 -11.87 -8.16
N ASN A 82 2.17 -11.98 -8.41
CA ASN A 82 2.80 -13.21 -8.87
C ASN A 82 3.16 -14.14 -7.70
N ARG A 83 2.63 -15.36 -7.70
CA ARG A 83 2.93 -16.37 -6.68
C ARG A 83 4.39 -16.79 -6.64
N HIS A 84 5.07 -16.85 -7.79
CA HIS A 84 6.49 -17.18 -7.90
C HIS A 84 7.37 -16.10 -7.26
N TYR A 85 6.98 -14.82 -7.40
CA TYR A 85 7.64 -13.73 -6.69
C TYR A 85 7.53 -13.94 -5.18
N ILE A 86 6.31 -14.06 -4.65
CA ILE A 86 6.07 -14.22 -3.20
C ILE A 86 6.81 -15.46 -2.66
N ALA A 87 6.73 -16.60 -3.35
CA ALA A 87 7.42 -17.82 -2.95
C ALA A 87 8.95 -17.64 -2.93
N SER A 88 9.52 -16.98 -3.94
CA SER A 88 10.96 -16.72 -3.99
C SER A 88 11.43 -15.79 -2.86
N VAL A 89 10.62 -14.81 -2.45
CA VAL A 89 10.94 -13.92 -1.33
C VAL A 89 10.83 -14.66 -0.01
N VAL A 90 9.74 -15.41 0.23
CA VAL A 90 9.57 -16.23 1.44
C VAL A 90 10.69 -17.27 1.57
N PHE A 91 11.15 -17.84 0.45
CA PHE A 91 12.23 -18.83 0.45
C PHE A 91 13.55 -18.28 1.03
N THR A 92 13.79 -16.97 0.96
CA THR A 92 14.96 -16.35 1.61
C THR A 92 14.95 -16.46 3.14
N ALA A 93 13.78 -16.60 3.75
CA ALA A 93 13.61 -16.75 5.20
C ALA A 93 13.76 -18.20 5.70
N VAL A 94 13.73 -19.18 4.79
CA VAL A 94 13.80 -20.63 5.12
C VAL A 94 15.00 -21.01 5.99
N PRO A 95 16.23 -20.48 5.78
CA PRO A 95 17.36 -20.81 6.65
C PRO A 95 17.07 -20.55 8.14
N PHE A 96 16.33 -19.49 8.49
CA PHE A 96 15.98 -19.19 9.87
C PHE A 96 14.94 -20.15 10.45
N PHE A 97 13.96 -20.56 9.65
CA PHE A 97 12.98 -21.57 10.07
C PHE A 97 13.64 -22.94 10.26
N VAL A 98 14.61 -23.29 9.40
CA VAL A 98 15.41 -24.52 9.57
C VAL A 98 16.24 -24.46 10.85
N VAL A 99 16.96 -23.35 11.10
CA VAL A 99 17.72 -23.17 12.35
C VAL A 99 16.80 -23.26 13.57
N ALA A 100 15.62 -22.64 13.54
CA ALA A 100 14.64 -22.73 14.61
C ALA A 100 14.18 -24.16 14.87
N ALA A 101 13.82 -24.91 13.81
CA ALA A 101 13.37 -26.30 13.93
C ALA A 101 14.48 -27.22 14.43
N VAL A 102 15.68 -27.10 13.88
CA VAL A 102 16.86 -27.86 14.30
C VAL A 102 17.20 -27.58 15.76
N TRP A 103 17.23 -26.30 16.16
CA TRP A 103 17.44 -25.90 17.55
C TRP A 103 16.36 -26.49 18.47
N PHE A 104 15.09 -26.35 18.09
CA PHE A 104 13.97 -26.82 18.89
C PHE A 104 14.04 -28.33 19.13
N VAL A 105 14.28 -29.11 18.08
CA VAL A 105 14.36 -30.58 18.16
C VAL A 105 15.63 -31.05 18.86
N ILE A 106 16.82 -30.60 18.43
CA ILE A 106 18.09 -31.10 18.99
C ILE A 106 18.22 -30.72 20.45
N PHE A 107 17.95 -29.45 20.79
CA PHE A 107 18.07 -28.98 22.17
C PHE A 107 17.00 -29.62 23.06
N GLY A 108 15.76 -29.76 22.57
CA GLY A 108 14.67 -30.45 23.27
C GLY A 108 15.00 -31.92 23.56
N LEU A 109 15.42 -32.68 22.55
CA LEU A 109 15.84 -34.08 22.71
C LEU A 109 17.02 -34.20 23.68
N SER A 110 18.00 -33.29 23.61
CA SER A 110 19.13 -33.29 24.54
C SER A 110 18.71 -33.07 25.99
N LEU A 111 17.78 -32.14 26.25
CA LEU A 111 17.23 -31.91 27.58
C LEU A 111 16.43 -33.12 28.08
N SER A 112 15.63 -33.74 27.22
CA SER A 112 14.88 -34.95 27.55
C SER A 112 15.80 -36.12 27.89
N LEU A 113 16.87 -36.34 27.12
CA LEU A 113 17.89 -37.37 27.38
C LEU A 113 18.63 -37.09 28.69
N ILE A 114 19.04 -35.85 28.94
CA ILE A 114 19.69 -35.46 30.20
C ILE A 114 18.76 -35.73 31.40
N CYS A 115 17.47 -35.43 31.27
CA CYS A 115 16.47 -35.72 32.30
C CYS A 115 16.32 -37.24 32.54
N LEU A 116 16.20 -38.02 31.47
CA LEU A 116 16.01 -39.48 31.53
C LEU A 116 17.25 -40.20 32.09
N CYS A 117 18.46 -39.78 31.69
CA CYS A 117 19.70 -40.29 32.27
C CYS A 117 19.88 -39.87 33.74
N TYR A 118 19.39 -38.69 34.16
CA TYR A 118 19.39 -38.29 35.58
C TYR A 118 18.46 -39.17 36.41
N CYS A 119 17.32 -39.60 35.84
CA CYS A 119 16.35 -40.45 36.51
C CYS A 119 16.73 -41.95 36.52
N CYS A 120 17.48 -42.43 35.52
CA CYS A 120 17.66 -43.87 35.28
C CYS A 120 19.10 -44.39 35.41
N CYS A 121 20.13 -43.54 35.52
CA CYS A 121 21.53 -44.00 35.57
C CYS A 121 22.32 -43.45 36.78
N PRO A 122 23.10 -44.29 37.50
CA PRO A 122 24.09 -43.82 38.46
C PRO A 122 25.17 -42.99 37.76
N ARG A 123 25.55 -41.85 38.35
CA ARG A 123 26.59 -40.98 37.76
C ARG A 123 27.99 -41.53 38.02
N GLU A 124 28.76 -41.71 36.95
CA GLU A 124 30.21 -41.85 37.05
C GLU A 124 30.86 -40.49 37.37
N PRO A 125 31.84 -40.42 38.29
CA PRO A 125 32.51 -39.18 38.66
C PRO A 125 33.45 -38.73 37.53
N TYR A 126 32.96 -37.88 36.65
CA TYR A 126 33.79 -37.16 35.68
C TYR A 126 34.67 -36.11 36.40
N GLY A 127 35.92 -35.96 35.98
CA GLY A 127 36.88 -35.02 36.58
C GLY A 127 36.64 -33.54 36.20
N TYR A 128 36.94 -32.63 37.12
CA TYR A 128 36.84 -31.18 36.93
C TYR A 128 37.90 -30.65 35.94
N SER A 129 37.49 -29.83 34.96
CA SER A 129 38.40 -29.14 34.04
C SER A 129 38.42 -27.63 34.27
N ARG A 130 39.54 -27.12 34.81
CA ARG A 130 39.73 -25.68 35.09
C ARG A 130 39.67 -24.81 33.82
N LEU A 131 40.13 -25.35 32.70
CA LEU A 131 40.11 -24.65 31.40
C LEU A 131 38.68 -24.53 30.86
N ALA A 132 37.88 -25.59 30.93
CA ALA A 132 36.47 -25.55 30.51
C ALA A 132 35.64 -24.60 31.38
N TYR A 133 35.89 -24.57 32.70
CA TYR A 133 35.25 -23.63 33.61
C TYR A 133 35.60 -22.15 33.31
N ALA A 134 36.88 -21.85 33.07
CA ALA A 134 37.30 -20.48 32.77
C ALA A 134 36.80 -20.00 31.39
N LEU A 135 36.87 -20.83 30.36
CA LEU A 135 36.41 -20.50 29.01
C LEU A 135 34.89 -20.30 28.95
N SER A 136 34.12 -21.19 29.60
CA SER A 136 32.66 -21.05 29.66
C SER A 136 32.24 -19.75 30.35
N LEU A 137 32.92 -19.34 31.42
CA LEU A 137 32.66 -18.05 32.07
C LEU A 137 32.96 -16.85 31.15
N ILE A 138 34.11 -16.85 30.47
CA ILE A 138 34.48 -15.77 29.53
C ILE A 138 33.45 -15.67 28.40
N LEU A 139 33.06 -16.80 27.81
CA LEU A 139 32.08 -16.83 26.73
C LEU A 139 30.69 -16.36 27.20
N LEU A 140 30.27 -16.70 28.41
CA LEU A 140 29.03 -16.18 28.99
C LEU A 140 29.04 -14.66 29.15
N ILE A 141 30.17 -14.08 29.58
CA ILE A 141 30.34 -12.62 29.64
C ILE A 141 30.23 -12.01 28.22
N LEU A 142 30.89 -12.61 27.23
CA LEU A 142 30.83 -12.11 25.86
C LEU A 142 29.42 -12.19 25.25
N PHE A 143 28.70 -13.30 25.46
CA PHE A 143 27.35 -13.46 24.94
C PHE A 143 26.33 -12.58 25.66
N THR A 144 26.49 -12.35 26.97
CA THR A 144 25.64 -11.36 27.67
C THR A 144 25.86 -9.95 27.14
N VAL A 145 27.10 -9.55 26.88
CA VAL A 145 27.41 -8.26 26.22
C VAL A 145 26.81 -8.21 24.82
N ALA A 146 26.95 -9.27 24.02
CA ALA A 146 26.35 -9.35 22.68
C ALA A 146 24.82 -9.25 22.71
N ALA A 147 24.16 -9.88 23.70
CA ALA A 147 22.72 -9.77 23.89
C ALA A 147 22.30 -8.33 24.25
N ILE A 148 23.06 -7.63 25.11
CA ILE A 148 22.83 -6.21 25.43
C ILE A 148 22.93 -5.36 24.15
N VAL A 149 24.01 -5.50 23.38
CA VAL A 149 24.22 -4.77 22.13
C VAL A 149 23.10 -5.05 21.14
N GLY A 150 22.72 -6.32 20.97
CA GLY A 150 21.62 -6.72 20.10
C GLY A 150 20.28 -6.11 20.52
N CYS A 151 19.95 -6.09 21.82
CA CYS A 151 18.73 -5.48 22.31
C CYS A 151 18.71 -3.95 22.11
N VAL A 152 19.86 -3.27 22.27
CA VAL A 152 19.98 -1.83 21.99
C VAL A 152 19.77 -1.54 20.50
N LEU A 153 20.39 -2.34 19.62
CA LEU A 153 20.20 -2.23 18.18
C LEU A 153 18.73 -2.46 17.79
N LEU A 154 18.09 -3.48 18.34
CA LEU A 154 16.67 -3.76 18.12
C LEU A 154 15.78 -2.60 18.52
N TYR A 155 15.93 -2.13 19.76
CA TYR A 155 15.08 -1.07 20.30
C TYR A 155 15.19 0.22 19.47
N THR A 156 16.42 0.62 19.14
CA THR A 156 16.68 1.84 18.35
C THR A 156 16.19 1.70 16.91
N ALA A 157 16.43 0.57 16.25
CA ALA A 157 16.01 0.33 14.88
C ALA A 157 14.49 0.22 14.75
N GLN A 158 13.81 -0.38 15.72
CA GLN A 158 12.34 -0.50 15.75
C GLN A 158 11.66 0.85 15.87
N GLY A 159 12.13 1.71 16.78
CA GLY A 159 11.58 3.06 16.91
C GLY A 159 11.68 3.85 15.61
N LYS A 160 12.84 3.78 14.94
CA LYS A 160 13.05 4.45 13.65
C LYS A 160 12.24 3.82 12.52
N PHE A 161 12.16 2.49 12.43
CA PHE A 161 11.37 1.79 11.42
C PHE A 161 9.88 2.12 11.53
N HIS A 162 9.34 2.07 12.76
CA HIS A 162 7.95 2.43 13.04
C HIS A 162 7.68 3.89 12.62
N GLY A 163 8.52 4.84 13.06
CA GLY A 163 8.37 6.25 12.67
C GLY A 163 8.47 6.48 11.16
N SER A 164 9.44 5.87 10.46
CA SER A 164 9.56 5.97 9.00
C SER A 164 8.32 5.40 8.30
N THR A 165 7.78 4.27 8.77
CA THR A 165 6.61 3.65 8.13
C THR A 165 5.35 4.46 8.40
N MET A 166 5.16 4.98 9.61
CA MET A 166 4.05 5.86 9.97
C MET A 166 4.02 7.11 9.09
N ASN A 167 5.18 7.80 8.96
CA ASN A 167 5.29 8.98 8.11
C ASN A 167 5.05 8.66 6.61
N THR A 168 5.44 7.46 6.15
CA THR A 168 5.18 7.03 4.77
C THR A 168 3.69 6.83 4.53
N LEU A 169 3.00 6.17 5.47
CA LEU A 169 1.56 5.92 5.40
C LEU A 169 0.76 7.22 5.46
N GLU A 170 1.12 8.14 6.35
CA GLU A 170 0.50 9.47 6.44
C GLU A 170 0.68 10.29 5.17
N TYR A 171 1.87 10.24 4.55
CA TYR A 171 2.09 10.88 3.27
C TYR A 171 1.20 10.29 2.16
N VAL A 172 1.09 8.96 2.08
CA VAL A 172 0.22 8.29 1.09
C VAL A 172 -1.26 8.66 1.30
N VAL A 173 -1.75 8.66 2.55
CA VAL A 173 -3.12 9.10 2.87
C VAL A 173 -3.33 10.56 2.46
N SER A 174 -2.39 11.44 2.79
CA SER A 174 -2.48 12.86 2.43
C SER A 174 -2.54 13.09 0.91
N GLN A 175 -1.78 12.34 0.11
CA GLN A 175 -1.85 12.42 -1.35
C GLN A 175 -3.17 11.87 -1.90
N ALA A 176 -3.70 10.80 -1.29
CA ALA A 176 -5.00 10.23 -1.66
C ALA A 176 -6.15 11.19 -1.34
N ASP A 177 -6.13 11.83 -0.16
CA ASP A 177 -7.14 12.81 0.24
C ASP A 177 -7.08 14.07 -0.61
N PHE A 178 -5.88 14.58 -0.91
CA PHE A 178 -5.72 15.69 -1.87
C PHE A 178 -6.32 15.34 -3.23
N THR A 179 -6.10 14.12 -3.71
CA THR A 179 -6.67 13.64 -4.98
C THR A 179 -8.19 13.58 -4.89
N ALA A 180 -8.72 12.98 -3.83
CA ALA A 180 -10.14 12.82 -3.61
C ALA A 180 -10.87 14.16 -3.44
N GLU A 181 -10.27 15.14 -2.75
CA GLU A 181 -10.80 16.48 -2.59
C GLU A 181 -10.91 17.21 -3.94
N ASN A 182 -9.85 17.20 -4.75
CA ASN A 182 -9.89 17.81 -6.08
C ASN A 182 -10.95 17.15 -6.99
N LEU A 183 -11.08 15.82 -6.94
CA LEU A 183 -12.12 15.10 -7.67
C LEU A 183 -13.54 15.46 -7.18
N ARG A 184 -13.74 15.60 -5.87
CA ARG A 184 -15.03 16.06 -5.29
C ARG A 184 -15.35 17.49 -5.72
N ASN A 185 -14.38 18.40 -5.68
CA ASN A 185 -14.56 19.77 -6.16
C ASN A 185 -14.98 19.80 -7.63
N VAL A 186 -14.33 19.00 -8.49
CA VAL A 186 -14.76 18.84 -9.89
C VAL A 186 -16.21 18.36 -9.97
N SER A 187 -16.56 17.29 -9.24
CA SER A 187 -17.92 16.77 -9.18
C SER A 187 -18.95 17.83 -8.76
N ASP A 188 -18.61 18.67 -7.77
CA ASP A 188 -19.49 19.73 -7.25
C ASP A 188 -19.74 20.84 -8.29
N TYR A 189 -18.73 21.21 -9.09
CA TYR A 189 -18.92 22.15 -10.20
C TYR A 189 -19.86 21.59 -11.29
N PHE A 190 -19.72 20.30 -11.63
CA PHE A 190 -20.65 19.64 -12.54
C PHE A 190 -22.08 19.56 -11.96
N ASP A 191 -22.19 19.35 -10.64
CA ASP A 191 -23.47 19.30 -9.94
C ASP A 191 -24.20 20.64 -9.89
N ALA A 192 -23.44 21.70 -9.61
CA ALA A 192 -23.94 23.07 -9.66
C ALA A 192 -24.47 23.39 -11.06
N ALA A 193 -23.73 23.01 -12.11
CA ALA A 193 -24.17 23.22 -13.48
C ALA A 193 -25.47 22.48 -13.84
N LYS A 194 -25.66 21.26 -13.31
CA LYS A 194 -26.88 20.47 -13.54
C LYS A 194 -28.12 21.05 -12.86
N LYS A 195 -28.03 21.38 -11.57
CA LYS A 195 -29.18 21.85 -10.76
C LYS A 195 -29.89 23.05 -11.40
N ILE A 196 -29.16 23.80 -12.21
CA ILE A 196 -29.63 25.01 -12.84
C ILE A 196 -30.19 24.76 -14.26
N GLY A 197 -29.89 23.60 -14.88
CA GLY A 197 -30.33 23.22 -16.22
C GLY A 197 -31.64 22.44 -16.31
N VAL A 198 -32.31 22.15 -15.19
CA VAL A 198 -33.50 21.28 -15.14
C VAL A 198 -34.72 21.85 -15.90
N ASP A 199 -34.72 23.16 -16.21
CA ASP A 199 -35.76 23.83 -17.01
C ASP A 199 -35.25 24.37 -18.37
N ALA A 200 -34.07 23.94 -18.86
CA ALA A 200 -33.37 24.58 -19.98
C ALA A 200 -33.51 23.86 -21.35
N VAL A 201 -33.79 24.66 -22.39
CA VAL A 201 -33.92 24.29 -23.82
C VAL A 201 -32.59 23.92 -24.51
N PHE A 202 -31.44 24.05 -23.82
CA PHE A 202 -30.12 24.13 -24.48
C PHE A 202 -29.21 22.90 -24.36
N LEU A 203 -29.44 21.98 -23.42
CA LEU A 203 -28.66 20.75 -23.29
C LEU A 203 -29.56 19.53 -23.55
N PRO A 204 -29.32 18.76 -24.63
CA PRO A 204 -30.11 17.58 -24.90
C PRO A 204 -29.92 16.51 -23.80
N ALA A 205 -30.95 15.69 -23.58
CA ALA A 205 -31.05 14.80 -22.41
C ALA A 205 -29.95 13.72 -22.36
N ASP A 206 -29.38 13.37 -23.51
CA ASP A 206 -28.22 12.50 -23.67
C ASP A 206 -26.97 13.08 -23.00
N VAL A 207 -26.65 14.35 -23.24
CA VAL A 207 -25.51 15.04 -22.64
C VAL A 207 -25.69 15.18 -21.13
N GLN A 208 -26.91 15.46 -20.66
CA GLN A 208 -27.20 15.53 -19.22
C GLN A 208 -26.96 14.18 -18.53
N LYS A 209 -27.34 13.08 -19.18
CA LYS A 209 -27.12 11.72 -18.69
C LYS A 209 -25.63 11.36 -18.65
N GLU A 210 -24.86 11.74 -19.66
CA GLU A 210 -23.41 11.51 -19.65
C GLU A 210 -22.70 12.27 -18.52
N ILE A 211 -23.11 13.51 -18.25
CA ILE A 211 -22.60 14.30 -17.12
C ILE A 211 -22.93 13.61 -15.79
N ASP A 212 -24.15 13.07 -15.63
CA ASP A 212 -24.54 12.31 -14.45
C ASP A 212 -23.69 11.06 -14.24
N ASP A 213 -23.46 10.30 -15.30
CA ASP A 213 -22.63 9.10 -15.27
C ASP A 213 -21.17 9.43 -14.93
N ILE A 214 -20.64 10.56 -15.41
CA ILE A 214 -19.27 11.01 -15.10
C ILE A 214 -19.20 11.46 -13.63
N LYS A 215 -20.12 12.31 -13.19
CA LYS A 215 -20.18 12.84 -11.83
C LYS A 215 -20.26 11.71 -10.79
N THR A 216 -21.18 10.76 -11.00
CA THR A 216 -21.34 9.62 -10.09
C THR A 216 -20.06 8.80 -9.98
N LYS A 217 -19.37 8.54 -11.10
CA LYS A 217 -18.08 7.83 -11.11
C LYS A 217 -16.95 8.60 -10.44
N ILE A 218 -16.85 9.91 -10.66
CA ILE A 218 -15.82 10.74 -10.02
C ILE A 218 -16.02 10.74 -8.51
N ASN A 219 -17.25 10.98 -8.04
CA ASN A 219 -17.55 11.02 -6.62
C ASN A 219 -17.35 9.65 -5.95
N SER A 220 -17.77 8.55 -6.61
CA SER A 220 -17.55 7.20 -6.08
C SER A 220 -16.06 6.85 -6.02
N SER A 221 -15.29 7.20 -7.05
CA SER A 221 -13.84 6.96 -7.09
C SER A 221 -13.09 7.78 -6.04
N ALA A 222 -13.49 9.04 -5.82
CA ALA A 222 -12.93 9.89 -4.78
C ALA A 222 -13.23 9.34 -3.38
N ALA A 223 -14.48 8.92 -3.15
CA ALA A 223 -14.88 8.30 -1.89
C ALA A 223 -14.14 6.99 -1.63
N GLU A 224 -14.07 6.10 -2.62
CA GLU A 224 -13.36 4.82 -2.53
C GLU A 224 -11.85 5.02 -2.33
N LEU A 225 -11.22 5.95 -3.05
CA LEU A 225 -9.79 6.23 -2.90
C LEU A 225 -9.46 6.70 -1.47
N SER A 226 -10.20 7.67 -0.96
CA SER A 226 -9.97 8.25 0.38
C SER A 226 -10.27 7.21 1.46
N SER A 227 -11.47 6.61 1.46
CA SER A 227 -11.84 5.64 2.50
C SER A 227 -10.97 4.39 2.47
N LYS A 228 -10.68 3.83 1.28
CA LYS A 228 -9.87 2.62 1.19
C LYS A 228 -8.42 2.86 1.58
N THR A 229 -7.88 4.03 1.29
CA THR A 229 -6.52 4.39 1.69
C THR A 229 -6.43 4.64 3.20
N GLU A 230 -7.43 5.30 3.79
CA GLU A 230 -7.56 5.50 5.24
C GLU A 230 -7.67 4.16 5.97
N ASP A 231 -8.63 3.31 5.60
CA ASP A 231 -8.84 1.98 6.18
C ASP A 231 -7.57 1.10 6.10
N ASN A 232 -6.92 1.09 4.94
CA ASN A 232 -5.68 0.33 4.74
C ASN A 232 -4.55 0.91 5.60
N SER A 233 -4.45 2.23 5.71
CA SER A 233 -3.46 2.91 6.53
C SER A 233 -3.65 2.56 8.00
N GLU A 234 -4.85 2.70 8.55
CA GLU A 234 -5.18 2.33 9.92
C GLU A 234 -4.84 0.86 10.21
N THR A 235 -5.26 -0.04 9.32
CA THR A 235 -4.95 -1.48 9.45
C THR A 235 -3.44 -1.74 9.52
N ILE A 236 -2.66 -1.06 8.67
CA ILE A 236 -1.20 -1.22 8.67
C ILE A 236 -0.59 -0.58 9.94
N LYS A 237 -1.08 0.57 10.39
CA LYS A 237 -0.62 1.23 11.62
C LYS A 237 -0.80 0.31 12.82
N ASP A 238 -1.99 -0.26 12.99
CA ASP A 238 -2.30 -1.21 14.07
C ASP A 238 -1.34 -2.42 14.06
N VAL A 239 -1.08 -2.97 12.87
CA VAL A 239 -0.15 -4.10 12.72
C VAL A 239 1.28 -3.70 13.10
N ILE A 240 1.75 -2.53 12.70
CA ILE A 240 3.11 -2.06 13.02
C ILE A 240 3.23 -1.74 14.51
N ASP A 241 2.19 -1.17 15.13
CA ASP A 241 2.15 -0.91 16.57
C ASP A 241 2.18 -2.20 17.38
N ALA A 242 1.35 -3.18 17.02
CA ALA A 242 1.35 -4.51 17.62
C ALA A 242 2.73 -5.19 17.45
N MET A 243 3.32 -5.09 16.27
CA MET A 243 4.65 -5.62 15.98
C MET A 243 5.74 -4.96 16.82
N ARG A 244 5.71 -3.62 16.97
CA ARG A 244 6.65 -2.87 17.81
C ARG A 244 6.53 -3.31 19.27
N LEU A 245 5.31 -3.42 19.78
CA LEU A 245 5.04 -3.88 21.14
C LEU A 245 5.59 -5.30 21.36
N ALA A 246 5.25 -6.24 20.48
CA ALA A 246 5.69 -7.63 20.58
C ALA A 246 7.22 -7.74 20.59
N LEU A 247 7.89 -6.99 19.73
CA LEU A 247 9.34 -6.96 19.65
C LEU A 247 10.02 -6.36 20.88
N VAL A 248 9.47 -5.28 21.45
CA VAL A 248 9.98 -4.69 22.70
C VAL A 248 9.86 -5.69 23.84
N ILE A 249 8.73 -6.39 23.94
CA ILE A 249 8.51 -7.45 24.94
C ILE A 249 9.54 -8.57 24.76
N VAL A 250 9.73 -9.08 23.53
CA VAL A 250 10.71 -10.13 23.24
C VAL A 250 12.13 -9.69 23.61
N ALA A 251 12.54 -8.47 23.24
CA ALA A 251 13.87 -7.94 23.58
C ALA A 251 14.07 -7.83 25.10
N ALA A 252 13.05 -7.36 25.84
CA ALA A 252 13.11 -7.26 27.29
C ALA A 252 13.22 -8.63 27.97
N ILE A 253 12.42 -9.60 27.54
CA ILE A 253 12.45 -10.98 28.08
C ILE A 253 13.80 -11.64 27.78
N MET A 254 14.33 -11.49 26.57
CA MET A 254 15.63 -12.06 26.19
C MET A 254 16.79 -11.44 26.99
N LEU A 255 16.76 -10.12 27.20
CA LEU A 255 17.75 -9.42 28.01
C LEU A 255 17.68 -9.86 29.48
N PHE A 256 16.46 -9.92 30.04
CA PHE A 256 16.24 -10.39 31.40
C PHE A 256 16.71 -11.82 31.59
N LEU A 257 16.38 -12.71 30.64
CA LEU A 257 16.83 -14.10 30.65
C LEU A 257 18.36 -14.17 30.64
N ALA A 258 19.02 -13.48 29.71
CA ALA A 258 20.48 -13.48 29.60
C ALA A 258 21.16 -12.98 30.89
N PHE A 259 20.67 -11.87 31.45
CA PHE A 259 21.23 -11.26 32.66
C PHE A 259 21.00 -12.12 33.91
N VAL A 260 19.75 -12.52 34.16
CA VAL A 260 19.39 -13.30 35.35
C VAL A 260 20.03 -14.68 35.30
N GLY A 261 20.01 -15.35 34.15
CA GLY A 261 20.64 -16.66 34.05
C GLY A 261 22.17 -16.60 34.21
N PHE A 262 22.82 -15.51 33.77
CA PHE A 262 24.23 -15.26 34.07
C PHE A 262 24.49 -15.10 35.57
N LEU A 263 23.70 -14.27 36.26
CA LEU A 263 23.84 -14.08 37.71
C LEU A 263 23.58 -15.38 38.48
N LEU A 264 22.48 -16.08 38.17
CA LEU A 264 22.13 -17.35 38.83
C LEU A 264 23.17 -18.45 38.56
N SER A 265 23.80 -18.44 37.38
CA SER A 265 24.93 -19.29 37.06
C SER A 265 26.12 -19.01 37.99
N ILE A 266 26.44 -17.73 38.24
CA ILE A 266 27.48 -17.29 39.20
C ILE A 266 27.11 -17.58 40.66
N PHE A 267 25.84 -17.53 41.06
CA PHE A 267 25.41 -17.87 42.43
C PHE A 267 25.28 -19.38 42.66
N GLY A 268 25.01 -20.17 41.61
CA GLY A 268 25.01 -21.64 41.67
C GLY A 268 23.66 -22.22 42.03
N LEU A 269 22.60 -21.45 41.81
CA LEU A 269 21.21 -21.83 42.07
C LEU A 269 20.71 -22.73 40.95
N GLN A 270 21.11 -24.00 41.00
CA GLN A 270 20.95 -24.95 39.90
C GLN A 270 19.50 -25.12 39.44
N GLY A 271 18.53 -25.25 40.36
CA GLY A 271 17.12 -25.44 40.00
C GLY A 271 16.56 -24.29 39.16
N LEU A 272 16.88 -23.05 39.52
CA LEU A 272 16.42 -21.86 38.78
C LEU A 272 17.09 -21.74 37.41
N VAL A 273 18.37 -22.09 37.29
CA VAL A 273 19.08 -22.09 35.99
C VAL A 273 18.45 -23.10 35.03
N TYR A 274 18.12 -24.32 35.48
CA TYR A 274 17.44 -25.30 34.63
C TYR A 274 16.05 -24.84 34.18
N PHE A 275 15.28 -24.18 35.06
CA PHE A 275 13.99 -23.61 34.69
C PHE A 275 14.12 -22.52 33.61
N LEU A 276 15.11 -21.62 33.73
CA LEU A 276 15.40 -20.61 32.72
C LEU A 276 15.85 -21.22 31.39
N ILE A 277 16.55 -22.36 31.42
CA ILE A 277 16.95 -23.07 30.19
C ILE A 277 15.73 -23.58 29.42
N LEU A 278 14.71 -24.10 30.12
CA LEU A 278 13.47 -24.55 29.48
C LEU A 278 12.72 -23.40 28.80
N ILE A 279 12.62 -22.25 29.48
CA ILE A 279 11.99 -21.05 28.91
C ILE A 279 12.80 -20.53 27.72
N GLY A 280 14.13 -20.43 27.89
CA GLY A 280 15.04 -19.93 26.86
C GLY A 280 15.03 -20.79 25.60
N TRP A 281 14.88 -22.10 25.73
CA TRP A 281 14.78 -23.02 24.59
C TRP A 281 13.64 -22.63 23.63
N ILE A 282 12.44 -22.41 24.17
CA ILE A 282 11.26 -22.03 23.38
C ILE A 282 11.42 -20.60 22.83
N LEU A 283 11.90 -19.67 23.66
CA LEU A 283 12.09 -18.28 23.25
C LEU A 283 13.07 -18.15 22.08
N VAL A 284 14.21 -18.83 22.13
CA VAL A 284 15.20 -18.80 21.04
C VAL A 284 14.61 -19.33 19.74
N ALA A 285 13.81 -20.40 19.78
CA ALA A 285 13.13 -20.90 18.58
C ALA A 285 12.16 -19.84 18.02
N GLY A 286 11.37 -19.19 18.88
CA GLY A 286 10.48 -18.09 18.51
C GLY A 286 11.20 -16.89 17.90
N THR A 287 12.35 -16.49 18.45
CA THR A 287 13.11 -15.35 17.91
C THR A 287 13.74 -15.64 16.55
N PHE A 288 14.13 -16.88 16.25
CA PHE A 288 14.53 -17.26 14.88
C PHE A 288 13.38 -17.24 13.88
N ILE A 289 12.17 -17.64 14.29
CA ILE A 289 10.98 -17.50 13.44
C ILE A 289 10.74 -16.01 13.14
N LEU A 290 10.84 -15.14 14.15
CA LEU A 290 10.75 -13.69 13.96
C LEU A 290 11.86 -13.15 13.03
N CYS A 291 13.10 -13.65 13.14
CA CYS A 291 14.18 -13.29 12.19
C CYS A 291 13.76 -13.57 10.74
N GLY A 292 13.15 -14.72 10.48
CA GLY A 292 12.64 -15.09 9.15
C GLY A 292 11.58 -14.11 8.64
N ILE A 293 10.61 -13.75 9.49
CA ILE A 293 9.55 -12.79 9.15
C ILE A 293 10.12 -11.40 8.83
N PHE A 294 11.07 -10.92 9.64
CA PHE A 294 11.70 -9.60 9.40
C PHE A 294 12.63 -9.60 8.19
N LEU A 295 13.30 -10.71 7.88
CA LEU A 295 14.07 -10.82 6.64
C LEU A 295 13.14 -10.78 5.41
N PHE A 296 12.02 -11.49 5.47
CA PHE A 296 10.99 -11.42 4.44
C PHE A 296 10.53 -9.97 4.23
N LEU A 297 10.17 -9.27 5.32
CA LEU A 297 9.74 -7.87 5.26
C LEU A 297 10.83 -6.95 4.71
N HIS A 298 12.08 -7.09 5.16
CA HIS A 298 13.21 -6.32 4.65
C HIS A 298 13.41 -6.51 3.14
N ASN A 299 13.27 -7.75 2.66
CA ASN A 299 13.38 -8.06 1.24
C ASN A 299 12.23 -7.43 0.45
N VAL A 300 10.97 -7.58 0.88
CA VAL A 300 9.82 -6.96 0.23
C VAL A 300 9.94 -5.44 0.18
N VAL A 301 10.28 -4.79 1.30
CA VAL A 301 10.46 -3.33 1.37
C VAL A 301 11.57 -2.88 0.42
N GLY A 302 12.72 -3.57 0.42
CA GLY A 302 13.81 -3.26 -0.47
C GLY A 302 13.46 -3.46 -1.96
N ASP A 303 12.73 -4.53 -2.27
CA ASP A 303 12.31 -4.83 -3.64
C ASP A 303 11.31 -3.77 -4.15
N THR A 304 10.31 -3.41 -3.32
CA THR A 304 9.32 -2.37 -3.63
C THR A 304 9.99 -1.01 -3.83
N CYS A 305 10.90 -0.61 -2.94
CA CYS A 305 11.59 0.68 -3.06
C CYS A 305 12.42 0.81 -4.35
N VAL A 306 13.11 -0.27 -4.76
CA VAL A 306 13.85 -0.29 -6.02
C VAL A 306 12.89 -0.31 -7.20
N ALA A 307 11.81 -1.09 -7.15
CA ALA A 307 10.80 -1.16 -8.18
C ALA A 307 10.13 0.21 -8.43
N MET A 308 9.76 0.93 -7.37
CA MET A 308 9.20 2.28 -7.46
C MET A 308 10.19 3.24 -8.13
N ASN A 309 11.46 3.21 -7.74
CA ASN A 309 12.49 4.06 -8.34
C ASN A 309 12.72 3.75 -9.84
N GLU A 310 12.86 2.48 -10.19
CA GLU A 310 13.07 2.05 -11.58
C GLU A 310 11.87 2.40 -12.47
N TRP A 311 10.64 2.26 -11.96
CA TRP A 311 9.44 2.64 -12.68
C TRP A 311 9.35 4.14 -12.93
N VAL A 312 9.69 4.98 -11.93
CA VAL A 312 9.76 6.44 -12.09
C VAL A 312 10.75 6.83 -13.18
N GLN A 313 11.93 6.19 -13.22
CA GLN A 313 13.00 6.51 -14.17
C GLN A 313 12.70 6.06 -15.61
N ASN A 314 11.79 5.10 -15.82
CA ASN A 314 11.50 4.51 -17.13
C ASN A 314 10.01 4.65 -17.49
N PRO A 315 9.53 5.86 -17.82
CA PRO A 315 8.10 6.11 -17.99
C PRO A 315 7.45 5.43 -19.20
N THR A 316 8.22 5.02 -20.19
CA THR A 316 7.74 4.43 -21.44
C THR A 316 7.81 2.90 -21.47
N ALA A 317 8.43 2.27 -20.46
CA ALA A 317 8.58 0.83 -20.42
C ALA A 317 7.34 0.16 -19.83
N LEU A 318 6.92 -0.98 -20.41
CA LEU A 318 5.86 -1.80 -19.85
C LEU A 318 6.39 -2.60 -18.65
N THR A 319 5.73 -2.48 -17.51
CA THR A 319 6.14 -3.06 -16.22
C THR A 319 4.97 -3.71 -15.48
N ALA A 320 5.27 -4.47 -14.43
CA ALA A 320 4.26 -5.04 -13.53
C ALA A 320 3.45 -3.99 -12.77
N LEU A 321 3.97 -2.77 -12.61
CA LEU A 321 3.26 -1.68 -11.91
C LEU A 321 2.18 -1.06 -12.80
N ASP A 322 2.33 -1.13 -14.13
CA ASP A 322 1.32 -0.64 -15.10
C ASP A 322 0.09 -1.56 -15.20
N GLU A 323 0.19 -2.80 -14.71
CA GLU A 323 -0.97 -3.68 -14.52
C GLU A 323 -1.86 -3.22 -13.35
N ILE A 324 -1.28 -2.50 -12.39
CA ILE A 324 -1.94 -1.99 -11.19
C ILE A 324 -2.42 -0.55 -11.41
N LEU A 325 -1.62 0.28 -12.09
CA LEU A 325 -1.88 1.68 -12.38
C LEU A 325 -2.04 1.87 -13.90
N PRO A 326 -3.27 1.97 -14.43
CA PRO A 326 -3.50 2.11 -15.87
C PRO A 326 -3.21 3.54 -16.35
N CYS A 327 -1.93 3.84 -16.56
CA CYS A 327 -1.47 5.13 -17.09
C CYS A 327 -1.64 5.20 -18.62
N VAL A 328 -1.96 6.39 -19.14
CA VAL A 328 -1.87 6.67 -20.59
C VAL A 328 -0.52 7.29 -20.95
N ASP A 329 -0.17 7.21 -22.23
CA ASP A 329 1.02 7.85 -22.76
C ASP A 329 0.87 9.38 -22.82
N ASN A 330 2.01 10.08 -22.84
CA ASN A 330 2.05 11.54 -22.87
C ASN A 330 1.36 12.14 -24.11
N ALA A 331 1.39 11.48 -25.28
CA ALA A 331 0.75 12.04 -26.47
C ALA A 331 -0.78 12.03 -26.32
N THR A 332 -1.35 10.91 -25.86
CA THR A 332 -2.78 10.79 -25.56
C THR A 332 -3.22 11.74 -24.44
N ALA A 333 -2.38 11.93 -23.41
CA ALA A 333 -2.63 12.87 -22.32
C ALA A 333 -2.65 14.34 -22.82
N GLN A 334 -1.70 14.73 -23.67
CA GLN A 334 -1.67 16.07 -24.29
C GLN A 334 -2.81 16.30 -25.28
N GLU A 335 -3.24 15.27 -26.02
CA GLU A 335 -4.44 15.36 -26.84
C GLU A 335 -5.66 15.63 -25.96
N THR A 336 -5.80 14.90 -24.84
CA THR A 336 -6.88 15.09 -23.87
C THR A 336 -6.88 16.51 -23.30
N LEU A 337 -5.72 17.04 -22.91
CA LEU A 337 -5.57 18.43 -22.46
C LEU A 337 -6.02 19.42 -23.54
N THR A 338 -5.60 19.19 -24.80
CA THR A 338 -5.95 20.05 -25.94
C THR A 338 -7.46 20.04 -26.19
N ARG A 339 -8.10 18.87 -26.08
CA ARG A 339 -9.56 18.75 -26.16
C ARG A 339 -10.26 19.50 -25.04
N THR A 340 -9.76 19.40 -23.80
CA THR A 340 -10.29 20.16 -22.68
C THR A 340 -10.21 21.67 -22.92
N ARG A 341 -9.07 22.17 -23.44
CA ARG A 341 -8.91 23.59 -23.80
C ARG A 341 -9.87 24.04 -24.90
N ASP A 342 -10.05 23.22 -25.94
CA ASP A 342 -10.97 23.50 -27.03
C ASP A 342 -12.43 23.56 -26.54
N VAL A 343 -12.84 22.61 -25.70
CA VAL A 343 -14.18 22.61 -25.08
C VAL A 343 -14.38 23.88 -24.24
N THR A 344 -13.42 24.25 -23.38
CA THR A 344 -13.49 25.51 -22.62
C THR A 344 -13.57 26.72 -23.54
N HIS A 345 -12.75 26.78 -24.59
CA HIS A 345 -12.76 27.89 -25.55
C HIS A 345 -14.11 28.03 -26.26
N GLN A 346 -14.70 26.92 -26.71
CA GLN A 346 -15.99 26.89 -27.40
C GLN A 346 -17.15 27.22 -26.46
N LEU A 347 -17.13 26.73 -25.22
CA LEU A 347 -18.15 27.06 -24.21
C LEU A 347 -18.17 28.55 -23.91
N VAL A 348 -17.02 29.18 -23.67
CA VAL A 348 -16.95 30.63 -23.44
C VAL A 348 -17.45 31.40 -24.66
N LYS A 349 -17.07 30.99 -25.88
CA LYS A 349 -17.55 31.62 -27.12
C LYS A 349 -19.06 31.50 -27.29
N LEU A 350 -19.65 30.35 -26.95
CA LEU A 350 -21.10 30.15 -26.96
C LEU A 350 -21.79 31.10 -25.97
N VAL A 351 -21.24 31.20 -24.76
CA VAL A 351 -21.73 32.11 -23.72
C VAL A 351 -21.66 33.56 -24.20
N ASP A 352 -20.53 34.02 -24.70
CA ASP A 352 -20.37 35.39 -25.22
C ASP A 352 -21.33 35.71 -26.36
N ASN A 353 -21.58 34.74 -27.25
CA ASN A 353 -22.54 34.89 -28.33
C ASN A 353 -23.97 35.10 -27.79
N ILE A 354 -24.34 34.39 -26.72
CA ILE A 354 -25.62 34.60 -26.03
C ILE A 354 -25.62 35.98 -25.37
N VAL A 355 -24.54 36.38 -24.70
CA VAL A 355 -24.44 37.70 -24.05
C VAL A 355 -24.61 38.82 -25.08
N SER A 356 -23.89 38.77 -26.20
CA SER A 356 -23.92 39.84 -27.20
C SER A 356 -25.21 39.87 -28.01
N ASN A 357 -25.71 38.71 -28.45
CA ASN A 357 -26.82 38.64 -29.40
C ASN A 357 -28.19 38.43 -28.77
N VAL A 358 -28.25 37.97 -27.52
CA VAL A 358 -29.50 37.73 -26.80
C VAL A 358 -29.66 38.73 -25.66
N THR A 359 -28.80 38.73 -24.65
CA THR A 359 -29.04 39.53 -23.43
C THR A 359 -28.78 41.02 -23.64
N ASN A 360 -27.76 41.38 -24.41
CA ASN A 360 -27.40 42.78 -24.69
C ASN A 360 -28.17 43.38 -25.87
N ARG A 361 -28.93 42.59 -26.62
CA ARG A 361 -29.70 43.06 -27.78
C ARG A 361 -31.15 43.35 -27.39
N ASN A 362 -31.62 44.55 -27.68
CA ASN A 362 -33.02 44.94 -27.43
C ASN A 362 -33.94 44.35 -28.51
N PHE A 363 -34.80 43.41 -28.12
CA PHE A 363 -35.78 42.80 -29.03
C PHE A 363 -37.12 43.57 -29.03
N PRO A 364 -37.84 43.63 -30.16
CA PRO A 364 -39.21 44.16 -30.19
C PRO A 364 -40.22 43.17 -29.58
N PRO A 365 -41.40 43.62 -29.13
CA PRO A 365 -42.44 42.75 -28.59
C PRO A 365 -42.89 41.61 -29.54
N ALA A 366 -42.73 41.81 -30.85
CA ALA A 366 -43.02 40.81 -31.87
C ALA A 366 -42.01 39.64 -31.94
N ALA A 367 -40.87 39.74 -31.24
CA ALA A 367 -39.82 38.72 -31.23
C ALA A 367 -40.13 37.50 -30.33
N GLY A 368 -41.37 37.38 -29.84
CA GLY A 368 -41.84 36.21 -29.11
C GLY A 368 -41.00 35.91 -27.85
N PRO A 369 -40.52 34.66 -27.65
CA PRO A 369 -39.85 34.23 -26.42
C PRO A 369 -38.51 34.93 -26.12
N LEU A 370 -37.96 35.70 -27.07
CA LEU A 370 -36.75 36.50 -26.87
C LEU A 370 -37.05 37.89 -26.28
N TYR A 371 -38.32 38.29 -26.18
CA TYR A 371 -38.72 39.58 -25.62
C TYR A 371 -39.06 39.47 -24.14
N TYR A 372 -38.23 40.05 -23.27
CA TYR A 372 -38.46 40.06 -21.83
C TYR A 372 -38.13 41.40 -21.12
N ASN A 373 -38.15 42.54 -21.84
CA ASN A 373 -37.92 43.91 -21.33
C ASN A 373 -36.50 44.17 -20.75
N GLN A 374 -35.51 44.34 -21.62
CA GLN A 374 -34.08 44.45 -21.29
C GLN A 374 -33.65 45.89 -20.98
N SER A 375 -34.12 46.47 -19.87
CA SER A 375 -33.89 47.88 -19.51
C SER A 375 -32.59 48.15 -18.71
N GLY A 376 -31.82 47.12 -18.34
CA GLY A 376 -30.61 47.24 -17.50
C GLY A 376 -29.32 47.70 -18.23
N PRO A 377 -28.20 47.91 -17.53
CA PRO A 377 -26.89 48.17 -18.15
C PRO A 377 -26.42 46.97 -18.98
N LEU A 378 -25.55 47.18 -19.98
CA LEU A 378 -25.01 46.09 -20.79
C LEU A 378 -24.17 45.14 -19.94
N MET A 379 -24.37 43.84 -20.15
CA MET A 379 -23.64 42.80 -19.44
C MET A 379 -22.24 42.63 -20.05
N PRO A 380 -21.18 42.55 -19.24
CA PRO A 380 -19.84 42.33 -19.73
C PRO A 380 -19.68 40.90 -20.27
N LEU A 381 -18.78 40.75 -21.24
CA LEU A 381 -18.45 39.45 -21.83
C LEU A 381 -17.59 38.61 -20.88
N LEU A 382 -17.63 37.30 -21.08
CA LEU A 382 -16.79 36.35 -20.37
C LEU A 382 -15.39 36.37 -20.97
N CYS A 383 -14.38 36.41 -20.12
CA CYS A 383 -13.01 36.29 -20.57
C CYS A 383 -12.75 34.85 -21.03
N ASN A 384 -12.38 34.69 -22.29
CA ASN A 384 -11.87 33.43 -22.78
C ASN A 384 -10.42 33.25 -22.32
N PRO A 385 -10.10 32.20 -21.54
CA PRO A 385 -8.73 31.96 -21.10
C PRO A 385 -7.81 31.51 -22.26
N PHE A 386 -8.38 31.16 -23.42
CA PHE A 386 -7.66 30.66 -24.58
C PHE A 386 -7.90 31.49 -25.84
N ASN A 387 -6.85 31.68 -26.61
CA ASN A 387 -6.91 32.19 -27.98
C ASN A 387 -7.49 31.11 -28.92
N PRO A 388 -7.89 31.46 -30.17
CA PRO A 388 -8.37 30.48 -31.15
C PRO A 388 -7.35 29.38 -31.52
N ASN A 389 -6.06 29.65 -31.29
CA ASN A 389 -4.98 28.66 -31.42
C ASN A 389 -4.73 27.86 -30.13
N LEU A 390 -5.63 27.95 -29.15
CA LEU A 390 -5.58 27.31 -27.82
C LEU A 390 -4.40 27.72 -26.92
N SER A 391 -3.69 28.80 -27.27
CA SER A 391 -2.68 29.40 -26.39
C SER A 391 -3.34 30.23 -25.29
N ASN A 392 -2.67 30.37 -24.15
CA ASN A 392 -3.18 31.17 -23.03
C ASN A 392 -3.40 32.63 -23.44
N ARG A 393 -4.50 33.22 -22.97
CA ARG A 393 -4.91 34.59 -23.26
C ARG A 393 -5.15 35.35 -21.96
N SER A 394 -4.65 36.59 -21.89
CA SER A 394 -5.01 37.54 -20.83
C SER A 394 -6.35 38.21 -21.16
N CYS A 395 -7.20 38.40 -20.15
CA CYS A 395 -8.49 39.07 -20.31
C CYS A 395 -8.33 40.51 -20.80
N ALA A 396 -9.17 40.91 -21.75
CA ALA A 396 -9.22 42.29 -22.23
C ALA A 396 -9.99 43.19 -21.24
N ALA A 397 -9.78 44.51 -21.34
CA ALA A 397 -10.50 45.47 -20.52
C ALA A 397 -12.01 45.36 -20.77
N GLY A 398 -12.79 45.16 -19.70
CA GLY A 398 -14.25 45.00 -19.77
C GLY A 398 -14.75 43.55 -19.87
N GLU A 399 -13.85 42.56 -19.97
CA GLU A 399 -14.18 41.14 -19.82
C GLU A 399 -14.13 40.72 -18.35
N VAL A 400 -14.92 39.71 -17.99
CA VAL A 400 -14.96 39.15 -16.63
C VAL A 400 -14.28 37.78 -16.60
N PRO A 401 -13.32 37.53 -15.69
CA PRO A 401 -12.71 36.20 -15.55
C PRO A 401 -13.72 35.15 -15.08
N LEU A 402 -13.45 33.87 -15.41
CA LEU A 402 -14.28 32.73 -15.02
C LEU A 402 -14.54 32.68 -13.51
N ASP A 403 -13.54 33.05 -12.69
CA ASP A 403 -13.61 33.00 -11.22
C ASP A 403 -14.78 33.80 -10.63
N ASN A 404 -15.07 34.97 -11.22
CA ASN A 404 -16.03 35.93 -10.65
C ASN A 404 -17.25 36.16 -11.56
N ALA A 405 -17.33 35.48 -12.70
CA ALA A 405 -18.34 35.75 -13.73
C ALA A 405 -19.77 35.57 -13.21
N ALA A 406 -20.05 34.49 -12.48
CA ALA A 406 -21.38 34.22 -11.92
C ALA A 406 -21.84 35.34 -10.97
N GLU A 407 -20.96 35.79 -10.06
CA GLU A 407 -21.27 36.85 -9.10
C GLU A 407 -21.50 38.20 -9.79
N VAL A 408 -20.66 38.55 -10.76
CA VAL A 408 -20.82 39.80 -11.53
C VAL A 408 -22.12 39.79 -12.33
N TRP A 409 -22.43 38.68 -13.01
CA TRP A 409 -23.62 38.56 -13.85
C TRP A 409 -24.92 38.51 -13.06
N LYS A 410 -24.90 38.06 -11.81
CA LYS A 410 -26.08 38.07 -10.94
C LYS A 410 -26.71 39.46 -10.78
N ASN A 411 -25.89 40.51 -10.83
CA ASN A 411 -26.33 41.91 -10.74
C ASN A 411 -27.09 42.41 -11.98
N TYR A 412 -27.12 41.62 -13.05
CA TYR A 412 -27.83 41.94 -14.30
C TYR A 412 -29.15 41.16 -14.44
N THR A 413 -29.50 40.34 -13.46
CA THR A 413 -30.73 39.54 -13.44
C THR A 413 -31.92 40.36 -12.97
N CYS A 414 -33.03 40.31 -13.73
CA CYS A 414 -34.27 40.99 -13.36
C CYS A 414 -35.20 40.10 -12.52
N GLU A 415 -36.15 40.71 -11.81
CA GLU A 415 -37.29 40.01 -11.24
C GLU A 415 -38.38 39.81 -12.31
N VAL A 416 -38.93 38.60 -12.43
CA VAL A 416 -39.89 38.26 -13.48
C VAL A 416 -41.35 38.31 -12.99
N SER A 417 -42.27 38.61 -13.91
CA SER A 417 -43.72 38.43 -13.73
C SER A 417 -44.13 36.96 -13.84
N SER A 418 -45.39 36.64 -13.53
CA SER A 418 -45.98 35.33 -13.79
C SER A 418 -45.98 34.94 -15.28
N SER A 419 -45.84 35.92 -16.18
CA SER A 419 -45.70 35.72 -17.62
C SER A 419 -44.24 35.63 -18.11
N GLY A 420 -43.25 35.63 -17.21
CA GLY A 420 -41.83 35.50 -17.54
C GLY A 420 -41.14 36.79 -18.04
N ILE A 421 -41.78 37.95 -17.86
CA ILE A 421 -41.26 39.25 -18.34
C ILE A 421 -40.58 39.99 -17.19
N CYS A 422 -39.45 40.66 -17.43
CA CYS A 422 -38.77 41.48 -16.41
C CYS A 422 -39.66 42.64 -15.93
N LYS A 423 -39.85 42.73 -14.60
CA LYS A 423 -40.50 43.83 -13.88
C LYS A 423 -39.49 44.91 -13.46
N THR A 424 -38.30 44.50 -13.07
CA THR A 424 -37.20 45.38 -12.66
C THR A 424 -36.19 45.57 -13.78
N PRO A 425 -35.38 46.65 -13.77
CA PRO A 425 -34.30 46.81 -14.74
C PRO A 425 -33.31 45.65 -14.68
N GLY A 426 -33.08 45.00 -15.82
CA GLY A 426 -32.11 43.91 -15.97
C GLY A 426 -31.90 43.54 -17.43
N ARG A 427 -30.98 42.61 -17.70
CA ARG A 427 -30.63 42.12 -19.05
C ARG A 427 -30.98 40.66 -19.28
N MET A 428 -31.29 39.91 -18.23
CA MET A 428 -31.66 38.50 -18.33
C MET A 428 -32.61 38.08 -17.22
N THR A 429 -33.37 37.02 -17.49
CA THR A 429 -34.24 36.37 -16.52
C THR A 429 -33.43 35.40 -15.64
N PRO A 430 -33.96 34.98 -14.47
CA PRO A 430 -33.30 33.99 -13.62
C PRO A 430 -32.98 32.66 -14.34
N ILE A 431 -33.80 32.26 -15.31
CA ILE A 431 -33.58 31.05 -16.12
C ILE A 431 -32.33 31.19 -17.00
N ILE A 432 -32.19 32.32 -17.69
CA ILE A 432 -31.00 32.57 -18.54
C ILE A 432 -29.75 32.73 -17.66
N TYR A 433 -29.84 33.48 -16.57
CA TYR A 433 -28.74 33.61 -15.60
C TYR A 433 -28.24 32.23 -15.19
N GLY A 434 -29.17 31.35 -14.85
CA GLY A 434 -28.81 30.02 -14.40
C GLY A 434 -28.08 29.19 -15.47
N GLN A 435 -28.50 29.26 -16.72
CA GLN A 435 -27.83 28.57 -17.83
C GLN A 435 -26.41 29.10 -18.06
N LEU A 436 -26.22 30.42 -17.96
CA LEU A 436 -24.92 31.05 -18.08
C LEU A 436 -24.00 30.69 -16.91
N GLU A 437 -24.53 30.67 -15.68
CA GLU A 437 -23.82 30.22 -14.48
C GLU A 437 -23.37 28.75 -14.60
N ALA A 438 -24.24 27.87 -15.10
CA ALA A 438 -23.88 26.47 -15.36
C ALA A 438 -22.72 26.33 -16.36
N ALA A 439 -22.76 27.08 -17.46
CA ALA A 439 -21.70 27.08 -18.46
C ALA A 439 -20.37 27.64 -17.91
N VAL A 440 -20.44 28.68 -17.07
CA VAL A 440 -19.28 29.24 -16.35
C VAL A 440 -18.68 28.20 -15.40
N ASN A 441 -19.49 27.52 -14.59
CA ASN A 441 -19.02 26.52 -13.63
C ASN A 441 -18.32 25.34 -14.32
N ILE A 442 -18.87 24.85 -15.44
CA ILE A 442 -18.20 23.82 -16.25
C ILE A 442 -16.89 24.34 -16.82
N SER A 443 -16.90 25.54 -17.40
CA SER A 443 -15.70 26.16 -17.99
C SER A 443 -14.61 26.38 -16.94
N TYR A 444 -15.00 26.80 -15.73
CA TYR A 444 -14.13 26.95 -14.57
C TYR A 444 -13.50 25.60 -14.19
N ALA A 445 -14.31 24.55 -14.03
CA ALA A 445 -13.82 23.24 -13.66
C ALA A 445 -12.82 22.67 -14.68
N LEU A 446 -13.15 22.75 -15.98
CA LEU A 446 -12.28 22.28 -17.06
C LEU A 446 -10.99 23.09 -17.14
N TYR A 447 -11.04 24.40 -16.89
CA TYR A 447 -9.86 25.27 -16.93
C TYR A 447 -8.90 25.01 -15.75
N HIS A 448 -9.42 24.97 -14.52
CA HIS A 448 -8.59 24.86 -13.31
C HIS A 448 -8.18 23.42 -13.00
N TYR A 449 -9.08 22.45 -13.17
CA TYR A 449 -8.79 21.04 -12.84
C TYR A 449 -8.35 20.22 -14.06
N GLY A 450 -8.49 20.75 -15.29
CA GLY A 450 -8.04 20.07 -16.51
C GLY A 450 -6.59 19.56 -16.44
N PRO A 451 -5.61 20.40 -16.06
CA PRO A 451 -4.22 19.95 -15.90
C PRO A 451 -4.05 18.84 -14.86
N PHE A 452 -4.71 18.97 -13.69
CA PHE A 452 -4.65 17.96 -12.63
C PHE A 452 -5.23 16.61 -13.09
N LEU A 453 -6.37 16.62 -13.80
CA LEU A 453 -6.98 15.40 -14.32
C LEU A 453 -6.08 14.71 -15.35
N VAL A 454 -5.34 15.48 -16.15
CA VAL A 454 -4.34 14.96 -17.10
C VAL A 454 -3.13 14.37 -16.36
N ASP A 455 -2.64 15.04 -15.32
CA ASP A 455 -1.54 14.53 -14.47
C ASP A 455 -1.90 13.24 -13.72
N LEU A 456 -3.20 13.03 -13.44
CA LEU A 456 -3.70 11.74 -12.93
C LEU A 456 -3.73 10.67 -14.03
N GLN A 457 -4.14 11.06 -15.25
CA GLN A 457 -4.30 10.15 -16.39
C GLN A 457 -2.95 9.58 -16.84
N ASP A 458 -1.93 10.42 -16.97
CA ASP A 458 -0.57 10.02 -17.39
C ASP A 458 0.30 9.51 -16.23
N CYS A 459 -0.28 9.46 -15.02
CA CYS A 459 0.37 9.10 -13.77
C CYS A 459 1.54 10.00 -13.37
N THR A 460 1.66 11.21 -13.90
CA THR A 460 2.66 12.20 -13.46
C THR A 460 2.53 12.48 -11.96
N PHE A 461 1.29 12.57 -11.46
CA PHE A 461 1.02 12.68 -10.03
C PHE A 461 1.62 11.50 -9.24
N VAL A 462 1.32 10.26 -9.67
CA VAL A 462 1.80 9.05 -8.99
C VAL A 462 3.31 8.92 -9.07
N ARG A 463 3.92 9.29 -10.19
CA ARG A 463 5.39 9.33 -10.36
C ARG A 463 6.02 10.30 -9.37
N LYS A 464 5.42 11.47 -9.16
CA LYS A 464 5.90 12.43 -8.15
C LYS A 464 5.79 11.85 -6.74
N THR A 465 4.65 11.27 -6.38
CA THR A 465 4.46 10.58 -5.09
C THR A 465 5.50 9.47 -4.89
N PHE A 466 5.76 8.64 -5.90
CA PHE A 466 6.73 7.55 -5.80
C PHE A 466 8.17 8.04 -5.76
N THR A 467 8.47 9.16 -6.42
CA THR A 467 9.76 9.84 -6.32
C THR A 467 10.00 10.30 -4.89
N ASP A 468 9.01 10.92 -4.24
CA ASP A 468 9.10 11.36 -2.86
C ASP A 468 9.25 10.18 -1.90
N ILE A 469 8.45 9.11 -2.06
CA ILE A 469 8.56 7.88 -1.27
C ILE A 469 9.97 7.26 -1.41
N SER A 470 10.44 7.13 -2.64
CA SER A 470 11.73 6.49 -2.94
C SER A 470 12.92 7.30 -2.41
N ASN A 471 12.89 8.62 -2.54
CA ASN A 471 14.01 9.46 -2.11
C ASN A 471 14.01 9.75 -0.61
N GLN A 472 12.85 10.00 -0.01
CA GLN A 472 12.75 10.50 1.36
C GLN A 472 12.53 9.38 2.38
N TYR A 473 11.77 8.33 2.04
CA TYR A 473 11.31 7.34 3.02
C TYR A 473 12.03 5.99 2.89
N CYS A 474 12.24 5.52 1.66
CA CYS A 474 12.87 4.23 1.38
C CYS A 474 14.26 4.01 2.00
N PRO A 475 15.19 5.00 2.03
CA PRO A 475 16.49 4.81 2.66
C PRO A 475 16.39 4.48 4.15
N GLY A 476 15.47 5.16 4.86
CA GLY A 476 15.18 4.90 6.26
C GLY A 476 14.55 3.54 6.47
N LEU A 477 13.53 3.19 5.67
CA LEU A 477 12.86 1.90 5.75
C LEU A 477 13.81 0.72 5.53
N GLN A 478 14.69 0.79 4.52
CA GLN A 478 15.67 -0.26 4.24
C GLN A 478 16.71 -0.39 5.34
N THR A 479 17.31 0.72 5.76
CA THR A 479 18.38 0.71 6.78
C THR A 479 17.83 0.23 8.12
N ASN A 480 16.68 0.74 8.56
CA ASN A 480 16.11 0.38 9.85
C ASN A 480 15.61 -1.08 9.84
N SER A 481 14.95 -1.54 8.78
CA SER A 481 14.53 -2.96 8.69
C SER A 481 15.73 -3.93 8.68
N GLN A 482 16.83 -3.57 8.03
CA GLN A 482 18.07 -4.35 8.07
C GLN A 482 18.65 -4.42 9.49
N LEU A 483 18.68 -3.30 10.21
CA LEU A 483 19.17 -3.25 11.60
C LEU A 483 18.28 -4.05 12.56
N ILE A 484 16.96 -4.08 12.35
CA ILE A 484 16.05 -4.94 13.15
C ILE A 484 16.43 -6.40 12.97
N TYR A 485 16.56 -6.85 11.72
CA TYR A 485 16.94 -8.22 11.43
C TYR A 485 18.33 -8.57 12.02
N ILE A 486 19.34 -7.71 11.87
CA ILE A 486 20.67 -7.92 12.44
C ILE A 486 20.61 -8.01 13.98
N GLY A 487 19.87 -7.11 14.62
CA GLY A 487 19.68 -7.12 16.07
C GLY A 487 18.99 -8.41 16.54
N LEU A 488 17.99 -8.88 15.81
CA LEU A 488 17.23 -10.10 16.15
C LEU A 488 18.15 -11.32 16.08
N VAL A 489 18.96 -11.43 15.02
CA VAL A 489 19.94 -12.52 14.87
C VAL A 489 20.98 -12.47 15.98
N LEU A 490 21.50 -11.28 16.31
CA LEU A 490 22.52 -11.12 17.34
C LEU A 490 22.01 -11.55 18.73
N VAL A 491 20.82 -11.09 19.13
CA VAL A 491 20.20 -11.48 20.41
C VAL A 491 19.89 -12.97 20.44
N SER A 492 19.32 -13.51 19.36
CA SER A 492 18.95 -14.93 19.27
C SER A 492 20.17 -15.84 19.39
N ALA A 493 21.23 -15.54 18.65
CA ALA A 493 22.48 -16.30 18.69
C ALA A 493 23.18 -16.18 20.05
N ALA A 494 23.22 -14.98 20.63
CA ALA A 494 23.83 -14.75 21.94
C ALA A 494 23.12 -15.53 23.05
N VAL A 495 21.79 -15.51 23.08
CA VAL A 495 21.01 -16.27 24.09
C VAL A 495 21.12 -17.77 23.83
N MET A 496 21.03 -18.24 22.57
CA MET A 496 21.24 -19.65 22.23
C MET A 496 22.56 -20.18 22.79
N LEU A 497 23.67 -19.47 22.52
CA LEU A 497 24.99 -19.86 22.99
C LEU A 497 25.08 -19.76 24.52
N SER A 498 24.46 -18.75 25.13
CA SER A 498 24.40 -18.62 26.59
C SER A 498 23.73 -19.83 27.25
N LEU A 499 22.63 -20.35 26.68
CA LEU A 499 21.95 -21.54 27.19
C LEU A 499 22.86 -22.78 27.18
N ILE A 500 23.62 -22.98 26.10
CA ILE A 500 24.59 -24.10 25.99
C ILE A 500 25.67 -23.96 27.07
N PHE A 501 26.25 -22.76 27.21
CA PHE A 501 27.34 -22.54 28.16
C PHE A 501 26.87 -22.50 29.62
N TRP A 502 25.60 -22.18 29.91
CA TRP A 502 25.04 -22.35 31.25
C TRP A 502 25.04 -23.81 31.69
N VAL A 503 24.68 -24.74 30.80
CA VAL A 503 24.72 -26.19 31.11
C VAL A 503 26.15 -26.63 31.41
N ILE A 504 27.11 -26.23 30.56
CA ILE A 504 28.52 -26.58 30.73
C ILE A 504 29.09 -26.00 32.02
N TYR A 505 28.89 -24.71 32.26
CA TYR A 505 29.40 -24.02 33.44
C TYR A 505 28.77 -24.55 34.73
N ALA A 506 27.46 -24.79 34.76
CA ALA A 506 26.77 -25.35 35.93
C ALA A 506 27.27 -26.77 36.25
N ARG A 507 27.58 -27.59 35.22
CA ARG A 507 28.19 -28.91 35.37
C ARG A 507 29.59 -28.81 35.96
N GLU A 508 30.49 -28.04 35.34
CA GLU A 508 31.89 -27.88 35.81
C GLU A 508 31.98 -27.33 37.23
N ARG A 509 31.10 -26.36 37.57
CA ARG A 509 31.03 -25.82 38.92
C ARG A 509 30.65 -26.90 39.95
N ARG A 510 29.68 -27.76 39.62
CA ARG A 510 29.26 -28.86 40.51
C ARG A 510 30.44 -29.81 40.76
N HIS A 511 31.19 -30.18 39.72
CA HIS A 511 32.39 -30.99 39.85
C HIS A 511 33.45 -30.31 40.74
N ARG A 512 33.68 -29.00 40.58
CA ARG A 512 34.61 -28.24 41.45
C ARG A 512 34.24 -28.31 42.93
N VAL A 513 32.95 -28.20 43.28
CA VAL A 513 32.49 -28.28 44.68
C VAL A 513 32.66 -29.69 45.23
N TYR A 514 32.28 -30.73 44.48
CA TYR A 514 32.48 -32.11 44.89
C TYR A 514 33.96 -32.45 45.06
N THR A 515 34.83 -32.09 44.10
CA THR A 515 36.28 -32.34 44.20
C THR A 515 36.90 -31.63 45.41
N LYS A 516 36.46 -30.43 45.77
CA LYS A 516 36.92 -29.75 46.99
C LYS A 516 36.48 -30.46 48.27
N GLN A 517 35.21 -30.88 48.36
CA GLN A 517 34.68 -31.62 49.51
C GLN A 517 35.39 -32.97 49.73
N PHE A 518 35.83 -33.64 48.66
CA PHE A 518 36.61 -34.88 48.73
C PHE A 518 38.10 -34.69 49.04
N ILE A 519 38.64 -33.48 48.88
CA ILE A 519 40.05 -33.17 49.20
C ILE A 519 40.17 -32.63 50.64
N ASP A 520 39.15 -31.91 51.13
CA ASP A 520 39.13 -31.28 52.45
C ASP A 520 38.55 -32.17 53.57
N GLY A 521 37.98 -33.35 53.25
CA GLY A 521 37.44 -34.33 54.19
C GLY A 521 38.19 -35.65 54.12
#